data_AF-A0A543AXK5-F1
#
_entry.id   AF-A0A543AXK5-F1
#
_cell.length_a   1.000
_cell.length_b   1.000
_cell.length_c   1.000
_cell.angle_alpha   90.00
_cell.angle_beta   90.00
_cell.angle_gamma   90.00
#
_symmetry.space_group_name_H-M   'P 1'
#
loop_
_entity.id
_entity.type
_entity.pdbx_description
1 polymer ?
#
loop_
_entity_poly.entity_id
_entity_poly.type
_entity_poly.pdbx_seq_one_letter_code
_entity_poly.pdbx_strand_id
1 'polypeptide(L)'
;MSAGGTPVGGAASSRPESVLPYGISTLLNARSLAVIGASDRPGSIGGTVLDHLAASGFAGTVHPVHPRAETVRGITAHPRVTEVPDTVDLAMLVIPADAVESAVTDCTAAGVAAVIVTSSGFADAGNPAVQDRIAEQCADAGMRLLGPNCIGAANIHTGLIASFSPMFTGYDLSRAGGVGVVSHSGGVGFGITSLAAERGLRPGWVVTTGNEADITAGEMMWAMASMPDCTGVMAYLESVPDESWLARLADTGTPVAAILTGRSPEGAAAAVTRAAAPSPDDQRLLEHYGVAVAPDVPRLLDYAAGFESPTLPGDRIAVVTTSGGAGILAADAVHRSGLRLARLSATSRRRLERLLPEFATVANPLDVTAGVIASPELLVESLRILAEDDQCDGILVSLCVLGAEQADAAAEVIIAAAGDKPVVVSRTGADTLSPTLRPRLSDAGIGVFGTPDAAIATLDAWRSERIRERD
;
A
#
# COMPACT_ATOMS: atom_id res chain seq x y z
N MET A 1 -31.82 -4.17 -62.06
CA MET A 1 -32.05 -3.36 -60.84
C MET A 1 -31.28 -4.04 -59.73
N SER A 2 -30.25 -3.37 -59.22
CA SER A 2 -29.34 -3.85 -58.19
C SER A 2 -29.96 -3.68 -56.80
N ALA A 3 -29.69 -4.63 -55.91
CA ALA A 3 -29.58 -4.35 -54.49
C ALA A 3 -28.42 -5.20 -53.96
N GLY A 4 -27.30 -4.55 -53.68
CA GLY A 4 -26.13 -5.16 -53.06
C GLY A 4 -26.31 -5.27 -51.55
N GLY A 5 -25.92 -6.41 -50.99
CA GLY A 5 -25.72 -6.58 -49.56
C GLY A 5 -24.24 -6.41 -49.22
N THR A 6 -23.94 -5.45 -48.36
CA THR A 6 -22.61 -5.25 -47.75
C THR A 6 -22.52 -6.10 -46.49
N PRO A 7 -21.37 -6.74 -46.18
CA PRO A 7 -21.22 -7.50 -44.94
C PRO A 7 -21.05 -6.57 -43.74
N VAL A 8 -21.64 -6.95 -42.61
CA VAL A 8 -21.49 -6.26 -41.31
C VAL A 8 -20.09 -6.56 -40.77
N GLY A 9 -19.25 -5.53 -40.68
CA GLY A 9 -17.94 -5.59 -40.04
C GLY A 9 -18.05 -5.68 -38.52
N GLY A 10 -17.24 -6.56 -37.92
CA GLY A 10 -17.14 -6.74 -36.48
C GLY A 10 -16.64 -5.48 -35.78
N ALA A 11 -17.31 -5.12 -34.70
CA ALA A 11 -16.86 -4.06 -33.80
C ALA A 11 -15.64 -4.57 -33.02
N ALA A 12 -14.48 -3.95 -33.25
CA ALA A 12 -13.35 -4.02 -32.34
C ALA A 12 -13.82 -3.50 -30.97
N SER A 13 -13.72 -4.33 -29.93
CA SER A 13 -14.04 -3.90 -28.57
C SER A 13 -12.97 -2.89 -28.12
N SER A 14 -13.41 -1.66 -27.88
CA SER A 14 -12.57 -0.58 -27.37
C SER A 14 -12.03 -0.95 -25.98
N ARG A 15 -10.70 -1.02 -25.86
CA ARG A 15 -9.99 -1.15 -24.58
C ARG A 15 -10.36 0.03 -23.68
N PRO A 16 -10.64 -0.15 -22.38
CA PRO A 16 -10.73 0.98 -21.46
C PRO A 16 -9.40 1.76 -21.52
N GLU A 17 -9.48 3.09 -21.63
CA GLU A 17 -8.29 3.95 -21.61
C GLU A 17 -7.60 3.79 -20.26
N SER A 18 -6.39 3.22 -20.27
CA SER A 18 -5.55 3.12 -19.07
C SER A 18 -4.94 4.49 -18.78
N VAL A 19 -4.96 4.89 -17.51
CA VAL A 19 -4.25 6.09 -17.01
C VAL A 19 -2.73 5.89 -17.06
N LEU A 20 -2.27 4.65 -17.23
CA LEU A 20 -0.87 4.26 -17.20
C LEU A 20 -0.31 3.98 -18.61
N PRO A 21 1.00 4.20 -18.83
CA PRO A 21 1.68 3.71 -20.04
C PRO A 21 1.42 2.21 -20.23
N TYR A 22 1.23 1.78 -21.49
CA TYR A 22 0.75 0.43 -21.84
C TYR A 22 1.51 -0.71 -21.14
N GLY A 23 2.86 -0.64 -21.08
CA GLY A 23 3.67 -1.68 -20.44
C GLY A 23 3.48 -1.77 -18.92
N ILE A 24 3.42 -0.64 -18.22
CA ILE A 24 3.16 -0.59 -16.77
C ILE A 24 1.74 -1.01 -16.45
N SER A 25 0.76 -0.58 -17.26
CA SER A 25 -0.62 -1.03 -17.15
C SER A 25 -0.73 -2.55 -17.25
N THR A 26 0.09 -3.17 -18.09
CA THR A 26 0.05 -4.63 -18.33
C THR A 26 0.51 -5.43 -17.11
N LEU A 27 1.52 -4.94 -16.35
CA LEU A 27 1.95 -5.63 -15.13
C LEU A 27 0.82 -5.81 -14.10
N LEU A 28 -0.10 -4.86 -14.02
CA LEU A 28 -1.18 -4.86 -13.02
C LEU A 28 -2.53 -5.28 -13.59
N ASN A 29 -2.74 -5.16 -14.91
CA ASN A 29 -4.06 -5.34 -15.53
C ASN A 29 -4.02 -6.27 -16.76
N ALA A 30 -2.98 -7.12 -16.89
CA ALA A 30 -2.95 -8.16 -17.92
C ALA A 30 -4.20 -9.03 -17.86
N ARG A 31 -4.70 -9.40 -19.04
CA ARG A 31 -5.83 -10.33 -19.18
C ARG A 31 -5.39 -11.68 -19.75
N SER A 32 -4.14 -11.79 -20.18
CA SER A 32 -3.52 -13.03 -20.61
C SER A 32 -2.11 -13.14 -20.01
N LEU A 33 -1.85 -14.22 -19.27
CA LEU A 33 -0.60 -14.45 -18.55
C LEU A 33 0.01 -15.79 -18.95
N ALA A 34 1.24 -15.78 -19.46
CA ALA A 34 2.05 -16.98 -19.62
C ALA A 34 2.91 -17.24 -18.37
N VAL A 35 2.89 -18.47 -17.84
CA VAL A 35 3.74 -18.90 -16.72
C VAL A 35 4.81 -19.84 -17.27
N ILE A 36 6.01 -19.29 -17.53
CA ILE A 36 7.15 -20.04 -18.06
C ILE A 36 7.89 -20.70 -16.90
N GLY A 37 7.96 -22.03 -16.91
CA GLY A 37 8.38 -22.82 -15.75
C GLY A 37 7.20 -23.32 -14.91
N ALA A 38 5.97 -23.26 -15.44
CA ALA A 38 4.81 -23.93 -14.87
C ALA A 38 5.09 -25.42 -14.66
N SER A 39 4.64 -25.99 -13.55
CA SER A 39 4.94 -27.38 -13.22
C SER A 39 3.86 -28.00 -12.34
N ASP A 40 3.60 -29.30 -12.55
CA ASP A 40 2.72 -30.05 -11.65
C ASP A 40 3.38 -30.49 -10.35
N ARG A 41 4.71 -30.38 -10.27
CA ARG A 41 5.47 -30.82 -9.11
C ARG A 41 4.96 -30.10 -7.84
N PRO A 42 4.59 -30.84 -6.79
CA PRO A 42 4.21 -30.25 -5.51
C PRO A 42 5.30 -29.30 -4.98
N GLY A 43 4.89 -28.12 -4.52
CA GLY A 43 5.80 -27.09 -4.01
C GLY A 43 6.70 -26.44 -5.06
N SER A 44 6.42 -26.61 -6.36
CA SER A 44 7.11 -25.84 -7.39
C SER A 44 6.59 -24.40 -7.43
N ILE A 45 7.50 -23.44 -7.63
CA ILE A 45 7.16 -22.01 -7.69
C ILE A 45 6.17 -21.73 -8.83
N GLY A 46 6.41 -22.28 -10.03
CA GLY A 46 5.51 -22.11 -11.17
C GLY A 46 4.12 -22.73 -10.95
N GLY A 47 4.04 -23.87 -10.23
CA GLY A 47 2.77 -24.46 -9.81
C GLY A 47 2.04 -23.56 -8.80
N THR A 48 2.75 -23.01 -7.82
CA THR A 48 2.20 -22.07 -6.83
C THR A 48 1.58 -20.84 -7.47
N VAL A 49 2.19 -20.27 -8.51
CA VAL A 49 1.60 -19.13 -9.26
C VAL A 49 0.25 -19.52 -9.88
N LEU A 50 0.16 -20.70 -10.51
CA LEU A 50 -1.10 -21.20 -11.07
C LEU A 50 -2.15 -21.42 -9.98
N ASP A 51 -1.74 -21.96 -8.83
CA ASP A 51 -2.62 -22.20 -7.69
C ASP A 51 -3.16 -20.87 -7.13
N HIS A 52 -2.35 -19.80 -7.08
CA HIS A 52 -2.80 -18.46 -6.69
C HIS A 52 -3.79 -17.84 -7.67
N LEU A 53 -3.52 -17.90 -8.97
CA LEU A 53 -4.41 -17.37 -10.01
C LEU A 53 -5.78 -18.08 -10.01
N ALA A 54 -5.79 -19.38 -9.74
CA ALA A 54 -7.02 -20.14 -9.57
C ALA A 54 -7.77 -19.71 -8.30
N ALA A 55 -7.06 -19.59 -7.17
CA ALA A 55 -7.65 -19.21 -5.89
C ALA A 55 -8.19 -17.76 -5.86
N SER A 56 -7.56 -16.85 -6.60
CA SER A 56 -7.99 -15.46 -6.74
C SER A 56 -9.19 -15.28 -7.68
N GLY A 57 -9.55 -16.30 -8.45
CA GLY A 57 -10.59 -16.21 -9.47
C GLY A 57 -10.21 -15.31 -10.65
N PHE A 58 -8.93 -15.25 -11.01
CA PHE A 58 -8.46 -14.44 -12.15
C PHE A 58 -9.30 -14.69 -13.39
N ALA A 59 -9.94 -13.64 -13.91
CA ALA A 59 -10.86 -13.74 -15.04
C ALA A 59 -10.15 -13.78 -16.40
N GLY A 60 -8.84 -13.56 -16.43
CA GLY A 60 -8.03 -13.64 -17.64
C GLY A 60 -7.64 -15.06 -18.01
N THR A 61 -6.96 -15.19 -19.15
CA THR A 61 -6.46 -16.46 -19.66
C THR A 61 -5.07 -16.75 -19.09
N VAL A 62 -4.83 -17.99 -18.69
CA VAL A 62 -3.55 -18.44 -18.15
C VAL A 62 -2.96 -19.50 -19.08
N HIS A 63 -1.72 -19.30 -19.50
CA HIS A 63 -0.99 -20.19 -20.40
C HIS A 63 0.23 -20.79 -19.69
N PRO A 64 0.13 -22.02 -19.17
CA PRO A 64 1.30 -22.75 -18.69
C PRO A 64 2.29 -23.00 -19.84
N VAL A 65 3.55 -22.64 -19.64
CA VAL A 65 4.63 -22.94 -20.59
C VAL A 65 5.62 -23.89 -19.94
N HIS A 66 5.73 -25.08 -20.51
CA HIS A 66 6.56 -26.16 -19.99
C HIS A 66 7.05 -27.06 -21.14
N PRO A 67 8.34 -27.43 -21.18
CA PRO A 67 8.99 -27.98 -22.40
C PRO A 67 8.53 -29.38 -22.85
N ARG A 68 7.74 -30.11 -22.03
CA ARG A 68 7.39 -31.52 -22.28
C ARG A 68 5.98 -31.92 -21.90
N ALA A 69 5.46 -31.33 -20.83
CA ALA A 69 4.12 -31.62 -20.34
C ALA A 69 3.07 -31.04 -21.30
N GLU A 70 2.09 -31.85 -21.68
CA GLU A 70 0.95 -31.43 -22.50
C GLU A 70 -0.10 -30.66 -21.68
N THR A 71 -0.14 -30.88 -20.36
CA THR A 71 -0.99 -30.17 -19.42
C THR A 71 -0.25 -29.88 -18.12
N VAL A 72 -0.62 -28.79 -17.44
CA VAL A 72 -0.19 -28.46 -16.07
C VAL A 72 -1.42 -27.96 -15.32
N ARG A 73 -1.69 -28.50 -14.11
CA ARG A 73 -2.90 -28.17 -13.33
C ARG A 73 -4.20 -28.32 -14.12
N GLY A 74 -4.24 -29.25 -15.08
CA GLY A 74 -5.39 -29.48 -15.95
C GLY A 74 -5.58 -28.45 -17.07
N ILE A 75 -4.69 -27.46 -17.20
CA ILE A 75 -4.69 -26.47 -18.28
C ILE A 75 -3.72 -26.94 -19.37
N THR A 76 -4.08 -26.77 -20.65
CA THR A 76 -3.19 -27.07 -21.78
C THR A 76 -1.89 -26.28 -21.65
N ALA A 77 -0.76 -26.99 -21.74
CA ALA A 77 0.57 -26.40 -21.65
C ALA A 77 1.22 -26.34 -23.03
N HIS A 78 2.00 -25.30 -23.26
CA HIS A 78 2.74 -25.09 -24.51
C HIS A 78 4.25 -25.28 -24.28
N PRO A 79 5.00 -25.88 -25.22
CA PRO A 79 6.45 -26.02 -25.08
C PRO A 79 7.19 -24.68 -24.99
N ARG A 80 6.68 -23.66 -25.70
CA ARG A 80 7.21 -22.30 -25.77
C ARG A 80 6.08 -21.28 -25.80
N VAL A 81 6.36 -20.05 -25.39
CA VAL A 81 5.37 -18.95 -25.43
C VAL A 81 4.99 -18.58 -26.86
N THR A 82 5.87 -18.77 -27.84
CA THR A 82 5.60 -18.56 -29.28
C THR A 82 4.62 -19.58 -29.87
N GLU A 83 4.33 -20.67 -29.15
CA GLU A 83 3.37 -21.70 -29.55
C GLU A 83 1.99 -21.52 -28.89
N VAL A 84 1.83 -20.47 -28.08
CA VAL A 84 0.53 -20.08 -27.51
C VAL A 84 -0.33 -19.49 -28.64
N PRO A 85 -1.56 -19.98 -28.87
CA PRO A 85 -2.40 -19.53 -29.99
C PRO A 85 -3.02 -18.14 -29.77
N ASP A 86 -3.12 -17.72 -28.51
CA ASP A 86 -3.70 -16.44 -28.10
C ASP A 86 -2.61 -15.38 -27.87
N THR A 87 -3.00 -14.12 -27.86
CA THR A 87 -2.10 -13.03 -27.45
C THR A 87 -1.76 -13.15 -25.97
N VAL A 88 -0.47 -13.04 -25.64
CA VAL A 88 0.04 -13.03 -24.27
C VAL A 88 0.39 -11.59 -23.89
N ASP A 89 -0.27 -11.04 -22.87
CA ASP A 89 0.00 -9.67 -22.41
C ASP A 89 1.25 -9.65 -21.50
N LEU A 90 1.30 -10.60 -20.56
CA LEU A 90 2.32 -10.70 -19.51
C LEU A 90 2.94 -12.10 -19.51
N ALA A 91 4.25 -12.19 -19.31
CA ALA A 91 4.93 -13.46 -19.06
C ALA A 91 5.67 -13.44 -17.72
N MET A 92 5.44 -14.45 -16.88
CA MET A 92 6.18 -14.64 -15.63
C MET A 92 7.17 -15.80 -15.79
N LEU A 93 8.46 -15.51 -15.65
CA LEU A 93 9.55 -16.44 -15.83
C LEU A 93 10.00 -16.98 -14.48
N VAL A 94 9.71 -18.26 -14.28
CA VAL A 94 10.03 -19.06 -13.09
C VAL A 94 10.97 -20.20 -13.49
N ILE A 95 12.12 -19.83 -14.06
CA ILE A 95 13.11 -20.72 -14.67
C ILE A 95 14.53 -20.35 -14.23
N PRO A 96 15.51 -21.27 -14.27
CA PRO A 96 16.90 -20.95 -13.94
C PRO A 96 17.46 -19.78 -14.76
N ALA A 97 18.40 -19.03 -14.18
CA ALA A 97 18.94 -17.79 -14.76
C ALA A 97 19.54 -17.97 -16.16
N ASP A 98 20.18 -19.12 -16.41
CA ASP A 98 20.80 -19.46 -17.70
C ASP A 98 19.77 -19.68 -18.83
N ALA A 99 18.50 -19.91 -18.49
CA ALA A 99 17.41 -20.06 -19.45
C ALA A 99 16.64 -18.75 -19.71
N VAL A 100 16.86 -17.70 -18.90
CA VAL A 100 16.07 -16.46 -18.98
C VAL A 100 16.28 -15.70 -20.29
N GLU A 101 17.52 -15.51 -20.74
CA GLU A 101 17.83 -14.77 -21.98
C GLU A 101 17.15 -15.41 -23.20
N SER A 102 17.15 -16.74 -23.29
CA SER A 102 16.42 -17.46 -24.34
C SER A 102 14.89 -17.32 -24.21
N ALA A 103 14.35 -17.38 -23.00
CA ALA A 103 12.91 -17.24 -22.79
C ALA A 103 12.41 -15.81 -23.09
N VAL A 104 13.21 -14.79 -22.76
CA VAL A 104 12.96 -13.40 -23.13
C VAL A 104 12.95 -13.23 -24.65
N THR A 105 13.85 -13.91 -25.36
CA THR A 105 13.82 -13.96 -26.84
C THR A 105 12.52 -14.53 -27.39
N ASP A 106 12.02 -15.61 -26.79
CA ASP A 106 10.73 -16.17 -27.22
C ASP A 106 9.57 -15.21 -26.87
N CYS A 107 9.61 -14.51 -25.73
CA CYS A 107 8.62 -13.51 -25.34
C CYS A 107 8.59 -12.31 -26.30
N THR A 108 9.75 -11.77 -26.70
CA THR A 108 9.80 -10.66 -27.66
C THR A 108 9.28 -11.09 -29.03
N ALA A 109 9.63 -12.31 -29.49
CA ALA A 109 9.10 -12.87 -30.73
C ALA A 109 7.58 -13.10 -30.70
N ALA A 110 7.02 -13.43 -29.52
CA ALA A 110 5.59 -13.58 -29.30
C ALA A 110 4.84 -12.24 -29.10
N GLY A 111 5.55 -11.11 -29.06
CA GLY A 111 4.95 -9.78 -28.88
C GLY A 111 4.40 -9.54 -27.47
N VAL A 112 4.98 -10.18 -26.45
CA VAL A 112 4.61 -9.96 -25.04
C VAL A 112 4.93 -8.53 -24.65
N ALA A 113 4.02 -7.87 -23.93
CA ALA A 113 4.16 -6.45 -23.58
C ALA A 113 5.00 -6.22 -22.31
N ALA A 114 4.97 -7.16 -21.36
CA ALA A 114 5.78 -7.11 -20.16
C ALA A 114 6.22 -8.50 -19.68
N VAL A 115 7.40 -8.58 -19.06
CA VAL A 115 7.95 -9.80 -18.48
C VAL A 115 8.31 -9.60 -17.00
N ILE A 116 8.01 -10.59 -16.17
CA ILE A 116 8.43 -10.66 -14.77
C ILE A 116 9.50 -11.74 -14.66
N VAL A 117 10.73 -11.34 -14.30
CA VAL A 117 11.83 -12.29 -14.10
C VAL A 117 12.04 -12.51 -12.61
N THR A 118 11.68 -13.70 -12.13
CA THR A 118 11.76 -14.03 -10.70
C THR A 118 13.15 -14.42 -10.24
N SER A 119 13.98 -14.90 -11.17
CA SER A 119 15.21 -15.60 -10.85
C SER A 119 16.31 -14.64 -10.40
N SER A 120 17.08 -15.05 -9.39
CA SER A 120 18.34 -14.45 -9.00
C SER A 120 19.50 -14.93 -9.88
N GLY A 121 20.69 -14.37 -9.68
CA GLY A 121 21.90 -14.78 -10.41
C GLY A 121 22.42 -13.75 -11.42
N PHE A 122 21.89 -12.52 -11.38
CA PHE A 122 22.19 -11.45 -12.31
C PHE A 122 23.11 -10.42 -11.64
N ALA A 123 22.79 -9.12 -11.64
CA ALA A 123 23.59 -8.11 -10.96
C ALA A 123 23.79 -8.44 -9.46
N ASP A 124 22.77 -9.01 -8.82
CA ASP A 124 22.78 -9.50 -7.45
C ASP A 124 23.82 -10.61 -7.15
N ALA A 125 24.29 -11.29 -8.20
CA ALA A 125 25.32 -12.33 -8.11
C ALA A 125 26.60 -11.96 -8.88
N GLY A 126 26.80 -10.68 -9.19
CA GLY A 126 28.00 -10.19 -9.89
C GLY A 126 28.00 -10.40 -11.40
N ASN A 127 26.83 -10.62 -12.02
CA ASN A 127 26.66 -10.78 -13.46
C ASN A 127 25.83 -9.63 -14.10
N PRO A 128 26.18 -8.35 -13.89
CA PRO A 128 25.39 -7.22 -14.43
C PRO A 128 25.31 -7.25 -15.96
N ALA A 129 26.38 -7.66 -16.65
CA ALA A 129 26.40 -7.71 -18.12
C ALA A 129 25.34 -8.65 -18.73
N VAL A 130 24.90 -9.70 -18.02
CA VAL A 130 23.80 -10.57 -18.49
C VAL A 130 22.46 -9.87 -18.28
N GLN A 131 22.30 -9.22 -17.13
CA GLN A 131 21.12 -8.42 -16.81
C GLN A 131 20.90 -7.32 -17.85
N ASP A 132 21.96 -6.55 -18.15
CA ASP A 132 21.92 -5.40 -19.04
C ASP A 132 21.53 -5.83 -20.45
N ARG A 133 22.09 -6.93 -20.97
CA ARG A 133 21.69 -7.48 -22.28
C ARG A 133 20.22 -7.88 -22.34
N ILE A 134 19.70 -8.49 -21.27
CA ILE A 134 18.28 -8.87 -21.20
C ILE A 134 17.40 -7.62 -21.18
N ALA A 135 17.79 -6.59 -20.42
CA ALA A 135 17.06 -5.32 -20.36
C ALA A 135 17.09 -4.58 -21.72
N GLU A 136 18.24 -4.51 -22.37
CA GLU A 136 18.42 -3.96 -23.72
C GLU A 136 17.52 -4.69 -24.73
N GLN A 137 17.50 -6.02 -24.70
CA GLN A 137 16.65 -6.82 -25.56
C GLN A 137 15.16 -6.54 -25.36
N CYS A 138 14.71 -6.39 -24.10
CA CYS A 138 13.35 -5.99 -23.79
C CYS A 138 13.03 -4.59 -24.36
N ALA A 139 13.92 -3.62 -24.11
CA ALA A 139 13.76 -2.24 -24.55
C ALA A 139 13.69 -2.12 -26.09
N ASP A 140 14.57 -2.81 -26.82
CA ASP A 140 14.59 -2.83 -28.29
C ASP A 140 13.29 -3.40 -28.89
N ALA A 141 12.64 -4.32 -28.18
CA ALA A 141 11.37 -4.91 -28.56
C ALA A 141 10.14 -4.11 -28.07
N GLY A 142 10.34 -3.04 -27.28
CA GLY A 142 9.26 -2.31 -26.62
C GLY A 142 8.54 -3.10 -25.51
N MET A 143 9.16 -4.17 -25.02
CA MET A 143 8.68 -4.99 -23.90
C MET A 143 9.26 -4.44 -22.60
N ARG A 144 8.45 -4.32 -21.53
CA ARG A 144 8.93 -3.87 -20.22
C ARG A 144 9.35 -5.05 -19.34
N LEU A 145 10.28 -4.84 -18.41
CA LEU A 145 10.81 -5.88 -17.53
C LEU A 145 10.70 -5.50 -16.04
N LEU A 146 10.05 -6.36 -15.26
CA LEU A 146 10.06 -6.32 -13.79
C LEU A 146 11.09 -7.32 -13.25
N GLY A 147 11.94 -6.86 -12.33
CA GLY A 147 13.04 -7.65 -11.79
C GLY A 147 14.39 -7.35 -12.49
N PRO A 148 15.26 -8.35 -12.68
CA PRO A 148 15.12 -9.74 -12.21
C PRO A 148 15.18 -9.84 -10.67
N ASN A 149 15.23 -11.06 -10.14
CA ASN A 149 15.34 -11.31 -8.69
C ASN A 149 14.20 -10.65 -7.88
N CYS A 150 12.97 -10.87 -8.32
CA CYS A 150 11.77 -10.39 -7.64
C CYS A 150 10.83 -11.55 -7.28
N ILE A 151 9.89 -11.31 -6.37
CA ILE A 151 8.82 -12.28 -6.10
C ILE A 151 7.65 -12.13 -7.08
N GLY A 152 7.53 -10.95 -7.70
CA GLY A 152 6.57 -10.64 -8.75
C GLY A 152 5.63 -9.50 -8.37
N ALA A 153 4.45 -9.50 -8.98
CA ALA A 153 3.43 -8.47 -8.86
C ALA A 153 2.04 -9.08 -8.64
N ALA A 154 1.16 -8.34 -7.98
CA ALA A 154 -0.22 -8.72 -7.74
C ALA A 154 -1.14 -7.52 -7.85
N ASN A 155 -2.28 -7.72 -8.53
CA ASN A 155 -3.44 -6.86 -8.47
C ASN A 155 -4.62 -7.67 -7.93
N ILE A 156 -5.01 -7.39 -6.69
CA ILE A 156 -6.03 -8.15 -5.97
C ILE A 156 -7.42 -7.83 -6.55
N HIS A 157 -7.63 -6.62 -7.07
CA HIS A 157 -8.91 -6.21 -7.67
C HIS A 157 -9.29 -7.04 -8.90
N THR A 158 -8.29 -7.47 -9.68
CA THR A 158 -8.51 -8.27 -10.91
C THR A 158 -8.26 -9.76 -10.70
N GLY A 159 -7.74 -10.15 -9.54
CA GLY A 159 -7.24 -11.50 -9.27
C GLY A 159 -5.93 -11.83 -10.00
N LEU A 160 -5.26 -10.88 -10.67
CA LEU A 160 -3.98 -11.12 -11.32
C LEU A 160 -2.86 -11.25 -10.27
N ILE A 161 -2.63 -12.47 -9.79
CA ILE A 161 -1.57 -12.79 -8.82
C ILE A 161 -0.37 -13.41 -9.54
N ALA A 162 0.42 -12.59 -10.22
CA ALA A 162 1.68 -12.98 -10.86
C ALA A 162 2.83 -12.99 -9.84
N SER A 163 2.67 -13.78 -8.78
CA SER A 163 3.57 -13.86 -7.63
C SER A 163 3.55 -15.26 -7.02
N PHE A 164 4.69 -15.68 -6.49
CA PHE A 164 4.81 -16.94 -5.75
C PHE A 164 4.84 -16.76 -4.23
N SER A 165 4.49 -15.57 -3.74
CA SER A 165 4.48 -15.30 -2.30
C SER A 165 3.48 -16.18 -1.55
N PRO A 166 3.87 -16.86 -0.46
CA PRO A 166 2.96 -17.70 0.32
C PRO A 166 1.88 -16.90 1.05
N MET A 167 1.94 -15.56 1.06
CA MET A 167 0.88 -14.75 1.67
C MET A 167 -0.49 -15.01 1.04
N PHE A 168 -0.53 -15.42 -0.23
CA PHE A 168 -1.78 -15.69 -0.94
C PHE A 168 -2.37 -17.08 -0.64
N THR A 169 -1.67 -17.91 0.16
CA THR A 169 -2.13 -19.24 0.60
C THR A 169 -3.00 -19.17 1.87
N GLY A 170 -4.00 -18.29 1.89
CA GLY A 170 -4.90 -18.12 3.04
C GLY A 170 -5.34 -16.68 3.33
N TYR A 171 -4.83 -15.73 2.56
CA TYR A 171 -5.32 -14.36 2.58
C TYR A 171 -6.70 -14.25 1.91
N ASP A 172 -7.60 -13.46 2.48
CA ASP A 172 -8.91 -13.20 1.90
C ASP A 172 -8.77 -12.22 0.71
N LEU A 173 -8.66 -12.79 -0.48
CA LEU A 173 -8.54 -12.06 -1.74
C LEU A 173 -9.85 -11.39 -2.19
N SER A 174 -10.98 -11.60 -1.49
CA SER A 174 -12.26 -11.00 -1.86
C SER A 174 -12.39 -9.53 -1.47
N ARG A 175 -11.45 -9.00 -0.67
CA ARG A 175 -11.49 -7.63 -0.11
C ARG A 175 -10.28 -6.81 -0.54
N ALA A 176 -10.11 -6.60 -1.84
CA ALA A 176 -9.17 -5.62 -2.35
C ALA A 176 -9.47 -4.22 -1.76
N GLY A 177 -8.43 -3.45 -1.46
CA GLY A 177 -8.57 -2.07 -1.00
C GLY A 177 -7.65 -1.10 -1.73
N GLY A 178 -7.51 0.10 -1.19
CA GLY A 178 -6.77 1.19 -1.85
C GLY A 178 -5.27 1.24 -1.57
N VAL A 179 -4.73 0.33 -0.75
CA VAL A 179 -3.32 0.42 -0.35
C VAL A 179 -2.42 -0.22 -1.39
N GLY A 180 -1.49 0.55 -1.96
CA GLY A 180 -0.39 0.06 -2.78
C GLY A 180 0.82 -0.33 -1.94
N VAL A 181 1.54 -1.39 -2.34
CA VAL A 181 2.80 -1.79 -1.72
C VAL A 181 3.88 -1.97 -2.77
N VAL A 182 4.97 -1.22 -2.65
CA VAL A 182 6.14 -1.34 -3.53
C VAL A 182 7.36 -1.69 -2.69
N SER A 183 8.18 -2.63 -3.14
CA SER A 183 9.37 -3.03 -2.38
C SER A 183 10.52 -3.47 -3.29
N HIS A 184 11.73 -3.02 -2.97
CA HIS A 184 12.92 -3.62 -3.56
C HIS A 184 13.08 -5.09 -3.12
N SER A 185 12.90 -5.35 -1.82
CA SER A 185 13.03 -6.67 -1.24
C SER A 185 11.74 -7.48 -1.38
N GLY A 186 11.83 -8.63 -2.06
CA GLY A 186 10.69 -9.52 -2.25
C GLY A 186 10.06 -9.99 -0.93
N GLY A 187 10.87 -10.63 -0.08
CA GLY A 187 10.41 -11.21 1.17
C GLY A 187 9.88 -10.17 2.15
N VAL A 188 10.56 -9.02 2.26
CA VAL A 188 10.10 -7.93 3.15
C VAL A 188 8.83 -7.28 2.61
N GLY A 189 8.72 -7.05 1.30
CA GLY A 189 7.53 -6.42 0.70
C GLY A 189 6.25 -7.22 0.93
N PHE A 190 6.29 -8.53 0.67
CA PHE A 190 5.16 -9.40 0.94
C PHE A 190 4.94 -9.66 2.45
N GLY A 191 5.99 -9.60 3.27
CA GLY A 191 5.87 -9.60 4.73
C GLY A 191 5.15 -8.36 5.28
N ILE A 192 5.50 -7.16 4.79
CA ILE A 192 4.81 -5.90 5.11
C ILE A 192 3.34 -5.99 4.68
N THR A 193 3.08 -6.51 3.48
CA THR A 193 1.71 -6.72 2.99
C THR A 193 0.90 -7.63 3.91
N SER A 194 1.50 -8.74 4.37
CA SER A 194 0.87 -9.66 5.33
C SER A 194 0.58 -8.98 6.67
N LEU A 195 1.50 -8.17 7.20
CA LEU A 195 1.29 -7.44 8.46
C LEU A 195 0.27 -6.29 8.32
N ALA A 196 0.21 -5.67 7.14
CA ALA A 196 -0.79 -4.66 6.81
C ALA A 196 -2.20 -5.26 6.87
N ALA A 197 -2.37 -6.42 6.23
CA ALA A 197 -3.58 -7.23 6.30
C ALA A 197 -3.98 -7.58 7.75
N GLU A 198 -3.03 -8.04 8.57
CA GLU A 198 -3.27 -8.33 9.99
C GLU A 198 -3.77 -7.10 10.78
N ARG A 199 -3.31 -5.90 10.40
CA ARG A 199 -3.75 -4.63 11.00
C ARG A 199 -5.05 -4.07 10.41
N GLY A 200 -5.71 -4.83 9.52
CA GLY A 200 -6.95 -4.42 8.87
C GLY A 200 -6.77 -3.43 7.71
N LEU A 201 -5.52 -3.16 7.29
CA LEU A 201 -5.27 -2.46 6.04
C LEU A 201 -5.60 -3.40 4.88
N ARG A 202 -6.04 -2.82 3.76
CA ARG A 202 -6.49 -3.57 2.59
C ARG A 202 -5.60 -3.27 1.38
N PRO A 203 -4.53 -4.05 1.18
CA PRO A 203 -3.76 -4.02 -0.06
C PRO A 203 -4.66 -4.22 -1.29
N GLY A 204 -4.47 -3.38 -2.30
CA GLY A 204 -5.03 -3.56 -3.64
C GLY A 204 -3.98 -4.05 -4.64
N TRP A 205 -2.75 -3.57 -4.48
CA TRP A 205 -1.63 -3.87 -5.36
C TRP A 205 -0.35 -4.11 -4.56
N VAL A 206 0.46 -5.06 -5.02
CA VAL A 206 1.75 -5.38 -4.42
C VAL A 206 2.75 -5.66 -5.52
N VAL A 207 3.86 -4.95 -5.56
CA VAL A 207 4.92 -5.15 -6.56
C VAL A 207 6.27 -5.19 -5.85
N THR A 208 7.07 -6.18 -6.22
CA THR A 208 8.46 -6.28 -5.79
C THR A 208 9.36 -6.07 -7.01
N THR A 209 10.27 -5.10 -6.96
CA THR A 209 11.04 -4.67 -8.15
C THR A 209 12.40 -5.37 -8.27
N GLY A 210 12.89 -5.98 -7.19
CA GLY A 210 14.13 -6.77 -7.22
C GLY A 210 15.32 -5.91 -7.61
N ASN A 211 16.01 -6.29 -8.69
CA ASN A 211 17.22 -5.62 -9.16
C ASN A 211 16.97 -4.35 -10.00
N GLU A 212 15.73 -4.11 -10.45
CA GLU A 212 15.37 -2.92 -11.23
C GLU A 212 16.16 -2.72 -12.53
N ALA A 213 16.21 -3.76 -13.37
CA ALA A 213 16.89 -3.65 -14.67
C ALA A 213 16.12 -2.78 -15.70
N ASP A 214 14.84 -2.52 -15.46
CA ASP A 214 14.01 -1.59 -16.25
C ASP A 214 12.99 -0.88 -15.35
N ILE A 215 11.96 -1.60 -14.88
CA ILE A 215 10.88 -1.02 -14.08
C ILE A 215 11.37 -0.77 -12.65
N THR A 216 11.24 0.48 -12.19
CA THR A 216 11.73 0.94 -10.89
C THR A 216 10.61 1.07 -9.85
N ALA A 217 10.97 1.12 -8.58
CA ALA A 217 10.06 1.37 -7.48
C ALA A 217 9.41 2.75 -7.59
N GLY A 218 10.16 3.79 -8.02
CA GLY A 218 9.60 5.12 -8.25
C GLY A 218 8.48 5.12 -9.29
N GLU A 219 8.71 4.45 -10.43
CA GLU A 219 7.70 4.29 -11.48
C GLU A 219 6.46 3.54 -10.96
N MET A 220 6.66 2.47 -10.18
CA MET A 220 5.55 1.68 -9.63
C MET A 220 4.79 2.40 -8.51
N MET A 221 5.47 3.19 -7.67
CA MET A 221 4.83 4.02 -6.66
C MET A 221 3.92 5.04 -7.33
N TRP A 222 4.42 5.74 -8.36
CA TRP A 222 3.62 6.67 -9.16
C TRP A 222 2.45 5.96 -9.87
N ALA A 223 2.70 4.80 -10.46
CA ALA A 223 1.68 4.05 -11.17
C ALA A 223 0.53 3.62 -10.25
N MET A 224 0.83 3.10 -9.05
CA MET A 224 -0.18 2.75 -8.06
C MET A 224 -0.92 3.99 -7.56
N ALA A 225 -0.20 5.07 -7.23
CA ALA A 225 -0.78 6.32 -6.77
C ALA A 225 -1.72 6.97 -7.80
N SER A 226 -1.51 6.69 -9.09
CA SER A 226 -2.36 7.16 -10.19
C SER A 226 -3.64 6.34 -10.39
N MET A 227 -3.81 5.22 -9.65
CA MET A 227 -5.02 4.40 -9.73
C MET A 227 -6.18 5.10 -8.99
N PRO A 228 -7.40 5.16 -9.57
CA PRO A 228 -8.53 5.88 -8.96
C PRO A 228 -8.89 5.42 -7.54
N ASP A 229 -8.72 4.15 -7.24
CA ASP A 229 -9.06 3.56 -5.94
C ASP A 229 -7.87 3.58 -4.96
N CYS A 230 -6.72 4.16 -5.33
CA CYS A 230 -5.55 4.19 -4.46
C CYS A 230 -5.71 5.24 -3.35
N THR A 231 -5.64 4.80 -2.11
CA THR A 231 -5.73 5.66 -0.92
C THR A 231 -4.36 6.00 -0.35
N GLY A 232 -3.34 5.19 -0.64
CA GLY A 232 -1.95 5.50 -0.29
C GLY A 232 -0.98 4.38 -0.68
N VAL A 233 0.31 4.70 -0.68
CA VAL A 233 1.38 3.76 -1.07
C VAL A 233 2.39 3.57 0.06
N MET A 234 2.63 2.31 0.44
CA MET A 234 3.75 1.92 1.29
C MET A 234 4.94 1.50 0.44
N ALA A 235 6.14 1.92 0.81
CA ALA A 235 7.37 1.56 0.11
C ALA A 235 8.47 1.00 1.05
N TYR A 236 9.19 -0.01 0.58
CA TYR A 236 10.47 -0.43 1.17
C TYR A 236 11.59 -0.19 0.15
N LEU A 237 12.45 0.77 0.46
CA LEU A 237 13.43 1.34 -0.44
C LEU A 237 14.84 1.10 0.10
N GLU A 238 15.66 0.44 -0.69
CA GLU A 238 17.11 0.28 -0.46
C GLU A 238 17.93 1.37 -1.17
N SER A 239 17.29 2.12 -2.07
CA SER A 239 17.85 3.29 -2.77
C SER A 239 16.74 4.29 -3.03
N VAL A 240 17.09 5.57 -3.17
CA VAL A 240 16.11 6.62 -3.48
C VAL A 240 15.71 6.52 -4.96
N PRO A 241 14.41 6.61 -5.28
CA PRO A 241 13.95 6.71 -6.65
C PRO A 241 14.46 7.97 -7.35
N ASP A 242 14.53 7.94 -8.68
CA ASP A 242 14.86 9.14 -9.45
C ASP A 242 13.88 10.28 -9.13
N GLU A 243 14.45 11.49 -9.02
CA GLU A 243 13.71 12.70 -8.67
C GLU A 243 12.52 12.97 -9.60
N SER A 244 12.64 12.62 -10.88
CA SER A 244 11.55 12.77 -11.84
C SER A 244 10.31 11.92 -11.51
N TRP A 245 10.49 10.74 -10.89
CA TRP A 245 9.40 9.91 -10.42
C TRP A 245 8.82 10.43 -9.11
N LEU A 246 9.67 10.95 -8.21
CA LEU A 246 9.22 11.58 -6.98
C LEU A 246 8.37 12.83 -7.25
N ALA A 247 8.75 13.65 -8.23
CA ALA A 247 7.95 14.79 -8.67
C ALA A 247 6.57 14.36 -9.20
N ARG A 248 6.53 13.38 -10.10
CA ARG A 248 5.26 12.84 -10.63
C ARG A 248 4.39 12.21 -9.55
N LEU A 249 5.01 11.53 -8.58
CA LEU A 249 4.32 10.95 -7.44
C LEU A 249 3.72 12.05 -6.54
N ALA A 250 4.47 13.13 -6.29
CA ALA A 250 3.97 14.25 -5.51
C ALA A 250 2.74 14.91 -6.17
N ASP A 251 2.72 15.01 -7.49
CA ASP A 251 1.63 15.57 -8.29
C ASP A 251 0.30 14.80 -8.16
N THR A 252 0.33 13.51 -7.79
CA THR A 252 -0.90 12.74 -7.59
C THR A 252 -1.64 13.16 -6.31
N GLY A 253 -0.95 13.79 -5.36
CA GLY A 253 -1.49 14.12 -4.04
C GLY A 253 -1.74 12.91 -3.13
N THR A 254 -1.42 11.69 -3.59
CA THR A 254 -1.62 10.45 -2.85
C THR A 254 -0.64 10.38 -1.67
N PRO A 255 -1.10 10.03 -0.45
CA PRO A 255 -0.22 9.77 0.68
C PRO A 255 0.79 8.65 0.40
N VAL A 256 2.07 8.89 0.71
CA VAL A 256 3.14 7.89 0.52
C VAL A 256 3.96 7.77 1.80
N ALA A 257 4.13 6.55 2.30
CA ALA A 257 5.00 6.25 3.42
C ALA A 257 6.07 5.26 2.99
N ALA A 258 7.33 5.47 3.39
CA ALA A 258 8.44 4.65 2.97
C ALA A 258 9.41 4.31 4.10
N ILE A 259 10.01 3.14 4.06
CA ILE A 259 11.24 2.85 4.82
C ILE A 259 12.41 3.00 3.85
N LEU A 260 13.40 3.82 4.23
CA LEU A 260 14.69 3.88 3.57
C LEU A 260 15.71 3.09 4.41
N THR A 261 16.21 1.97 3.87
CA THR A 261 17.11 1.05 4.59
C THR A 261 18.59 1.36 4.35
N GLY A 262 19.52 0.55 4.86
CA GLY A 262 20.96 0.79 4.63
C GLY A 262 21.56 2.02 5.34
N ARG A 263 20.84 2.59 6.31
CA ARG A 263 21.23 3.86 6.98
C ARG A 263 22.39 3.73 7.97
N SER A 264 22.70 2.53 8.43
CA SER A 264 23.88 2.26 9.28
C SER A 264 25.00 1.65 8.44
N PRO A 265 26.27 1.76 8.86
CA PRO A 265 27.38 1.09 8.19
C PRO A 265 27.16 -0.41 8.01
N GLU A 266 26.60 -1.08 9.02
CA GLU A 266 26.30 -2.52 8.99
C GLU A 266 25.14 -2.84 8.05
N GLY A 267 24.08 -2.01 8.05
CA GLY A 267 22.96 -2.16 7.14
C GLY A 267 23.36 -1.93 5.68
N ALA A 268 24.19 -0.91 5.43
CA ALA A 268 24.75 -0.62 4.12
C ALA A 268 25.61 -1.78 3.60
N ALA A 269 26.46 -2.35 4.45
CA ALA A 269 27.28 -3.51 4.08
C ALA A 269 26.46 -4.77 3.77
N ALA A 270 25.26 -4.89 4.37
CA ALA A 270 24.34 -6.00 4.10
C ALA A 270 23.54 -5.83 2.79
N ALA A 271 23.43 -4.61 2.25
CA ALA A 271 22.76 -4.31 0.99
C ALA A 271 23.67 -4.61 -0.22
N VAL A 272 23.97 -5.89 -0.46
CA VAL A 272 24.94 -6.36 -1.46
C VAL A 272 24.59 -5.96 -2.90
N THR A 273 23.32 -5.66 -3.19
CA THR A 273 22.79 -5.47 -4.55
C THR A 273 22.75 -4.01 -5.03
N ARG A 274 22.89 -3.02 -4.13
CA ARG A 274 22.76 -1.58 -4.48
C ARG A 274 23.98 -0.80 -3.99
N ALA A 275 24.59 -0.05 -4.91
CA ALA A 275 25.99 0.37 -4.83
C ALA A 275 26.33 1.44 -3.77
N ALA A 276 25.34 2.09 -3.14
CA ALA A 276 25.60 3.16 -2.18
C ALA A 276 24.62 3.15 -1.00
N ALA A 277 25.15 3.34 0.21
CA ALA A 277 24.36 3.59 1.40
C ALA A 277 23.61 4.92 1.26
N PRO A 278 22.32 5.00 1.61
CA PRO A 278 21.63 6.27 1.61
C PRO A 278 22.18 7.21 2.68
N SER A 279 22.21 8.48 2.32
CA SER A 279 22.66 9.61 3.11
C SER A 279 21.50 10.30 3.85
N PRO A 280 21.78 11.22 4.78
CA PRO A 280 20.74 12.11 5.33
C PRO A 280 20.12 13.07 4.29
N ASP A 281 20.79 13.35 3.17
CA ASP A 281 20.21 14.13 2.06
C ASP A 281 19.13 13.33 1.33
N ASP A 282 19.32 12.02 1.19
CA ASP A 282 18.37 11.10 0.54
C ASP A 282 17.02 11.05 1.26
N GLN A 283 17.04 10.97 2.59
CA GLN A 283 15.82 11.06 3.39
C GLN A 283 15.13 12.43 3.22
N ARG A 284 15.91 13.52 3.24
CA ARG A 284 15.38 14.88 3.06
C ARG A 284 14.77 15.06 1.67
N LEU A 285 15.32 14.43 0.64
CA LEU A 285 14.77 14.44 -0.71
C LEU A 285 13.40 13.75 -0.75
N LEU A 286 13.28 12.56 -0.15
CA LEU A 286 11.98 11.88 -0.01
C LEU A 286 10.95 12.75 0.73
N GLU A 287 11.35 13.33 1.87
CA GLU A 287 10.50 14.20 2.68
C GLU A 287 10.10 15.48 1.93
N HIS A 288 10.99 16.05 1.11
CA HIS A 288 10.72 17.20 0.25
C HIS A 288 9.58 16.91 -0.76
N TYR A 289 9.55 15.70 -1.32
CA TYR A 289 8.46 15.26 -2.19
C TYR A 289 7.20 14.77 -1.44
N GLY A 290 7.16 14.91 -0.11
CA GLY A 290 6.02 14.55 0.73
C GLY A 290 5.93 13.07 1.10
N VAL A 291 7.02 12.31 0.96
CA VAL A 291 7.08 10.92 1.43
C VAL A 291 7.34 10.89 2.93
N ALA A 292 6.44 10.27 3.70
CA ALA A 292 6.61 10.05 5.12
C ALA A 292 7.63 8.92 5.37
N VAL A 293 8.85 9.27 5.78
CA VAL A 293 9.91 8.27 6.02
C VAL A 293 9.77 7.64 7.40
N ALA A 294 9.39 6.37 7.44
CA ALA A 294 9.28 5.56 8.64
C ALA A 294 10.63 4.95 9.05
N PRO A 295 10.95 4.88 10.36
CA PRO A 295 12.17 4.25 10.86
C PRO A 295 12.11 2.71 10.82
N ASP A 296 10.92 2.13 10.84
CA ASP A 296 10.70 0.69 10.93
C ASP A 296 9.32 0.26 10.38
N VAL A 297 9.10 -1.05 10.30
CA VAL A 297 7.85 -1.65 9.80
C VAL A 297 6.63 -1.27 10.66
N PRO A 298 6.67 -1.35 12.01
CA PRO A 298 5.55 -0.89 12.82
C PRO A 298 5.10 0.54 12.52
N ARG A 299 6.05 1.49 12.38
CA ARG A 299 5.70 2.88 12.05
C ARG A 299 5.20 3.04 10.62
N LEU A 300 5.77 2.32 9.65
CA LEU A 300 5.26 2.32 8.27
C LEU A 300 3.77 1.93 8.23
N LEU A 301 3.43 0.88 8.96
CA LEU A 301 2.06 0.39 9.08
C LEU A 301 1.15 1.35 9.85
N ASP A 302 1.68 2.10 10.82
CA ASP A 302 0.93 3.17 11.48
C ASP A 302 0.61 4.30 10.48
N TYR A 303 1.60 4.79 9.73
CA TYR A 303 1.38 5.83 8.71
C TYR A 303 0.34 5.41 7.69
N ALA A 304 0.39 4.15 7.22
CA ALA A 304 -0.58 3.61 6.29
C ALA A 304 -2.01 3.53 6.85
N ALA A 305 -2.18 3.38 8.17
CA ALA A 305 -3.50 3.44 8.80
C ALA A 305 -4.13 4.83 8.76
N GLY A 306 -3.36 5.88 8.45
CA GLY A 306 -3.83 7.24 8.24
C GLY A 306 -4.05 7.64 6.79
N PHE A 307 -3.83 6.76 5.80
CA PHE A 307 -3.95 7.10 4.37
C PHE A 307 -5.34 7.63 3.97
N GLU A 308 -6.39 7.07 4.56
CA GLU A 308 -7.77 7.48 4.30
C GLU A 308 -8.25 8.61 5.24
N SER A 309 -7.43 8.99 6.22
CA SER A 309 -7.77 10.08 7.14
C SER A 309 -7.53 11.44 6.48
N PRO A 310 -8.38 12.45 6.74
CA PRO A 310 -8.16 13.80 6.21
C PRO A 310 -6.77 14.34 6.60
N THR A 311 -6.14 15.08 5.68
CA THR A 311 -4.86 15.75 5.96
C THR A 311 -5.04 16.80 7.06
N LEU A 312 -4.08 16.90 7.98
CA LEU A 312 -4.13 17.87 9.07
C LEU A 312 -3.85 19.29 8.55
N PRO A 313 -4.81 20.24 8.65
CA PRO A 313 -4.67 21.57 8.04
C PRO A 313 -3.71 22.50 8.81
N GLY A 314 -3.29 22.12 10.02
CA GLY A 314 -2.41 22.91 10.88
C GLY A 314 -1.70 22.01 11.88
N ASP A 315 -1.49 22.49 13.10
CA ASP A 315 -0.68 21.79 14.11
C ASP A 315 -1.35 21.71 15.50
N ARG A 316 -2.59 22.19 15.64
CA ARG A 316 -3.30 22.27 16.93
C ARG A 316 -4.20 21.05 17.16
N ILE A 317 -3.81 20.18 18.08
CA ILE A 317 -4.53 18.94 18.37
C ILE A 317 -5.38 19.08 19.63
N ALA A 318 -6.67 18.77 19.54
CA ALA A 318 -7.50 18.49 20.71
C ALA A 318 -7.44 17.01 21.05
N VAL A 319 -7.21 16.69 22.32
CA VAL A 319 -7.25 15.31 22.82
C VAL A 319 -8.52 15.13 23.64
N VAL A 320 -9.30 14.10 23.32
CA VAL A 320 -10.41 13.61 24.17
C VAL A 320 -10.04 12.24 24.68
N THR A 321 -10.23 11.98 25.97
CA THR A 321 -9.87 10.68 26.54
C THR A 321 -10.86 10.22 27.59
N THR A 322 -11.02 8.90 27.70
CA THR A 322 -11.77 8.25 28.79
C THR A 322 -10.90 7.94 30.01
N SER A 323 -9.60 8.29 29.98
CA SER A 323 -8.63 8.02 31.03
C SER A 323 -7.56 9.11 31.10
N GLY A 324 -7.42 9.77 32.25
CA GLY A 324 -6.37 10.76 32.48
C GLY A 324 -4.96 10.26 32.17
N GLY A 325 -4.66 8.97 32.41
CA GLY A 325 -3.37 8.38 32.05
C GLY A 325 -3.12 8.32 30.54
N ALA A 326 -4.14 7.96 29.75
CA ALA A 326 -4.05 8.01 28.29
C ALA A 326 -3.99 9.45 27.77
N GLY A 327 -4.63 10.40 28.48
CA GLY A 327 -4.46 11.83 28.26
C GLY A 327 -3.02 12.30 28.44
N ILE A 328 -2.34 11.90 29.52
CA ILE A 328 -0.92 12.22 29.77
C ILE A 328 -0.04 11.67 28.64
N LEU A 329 -0.23 10.40 28.26
CA LEU A 329 0.53 9.79 27.16
C LEU A 329 0.32 10.52 25.83
N ALA A 330 -0.91 10.99 25.57
CA ALA A 330 -1.23 11.78 24.38
C ALA A 330 -0.57 13.17 24.42
N ALA A 331 -0.61 13.86 25.56
CA ALA A 331 0.06 15.15 25.74
C ALA A 331 1.59 15.03 25.54
N ASP A 332 2.20 13.99 26.10
CA ASP A 332 3.63 13.71 25.92
C ASP A 332 3.97 13.37 24.47
N ALA A 333 3.11 12.63 23.77
CA ALA A 333 3.27 12.35 22.34
C ALA A 333 3.20 13.63 21.51
N VAL A 334 2.22 14.51 21.76
CA VAL A 334 2.13 15.82 21.12
C VAL A 334 3.40 16.63 21.37
N HIS A 335 3.88 16.68 22.63
CA HIS A 335 5.09 17.41 22.98
C HIS A 335 6.35 16.95 22.24
N ARG A 336 6.49 15.66 21.95
CA ARG A 336 7.63 15.10 21.18
C ARG A 336 7.50 15.29 19.67
N SER A 337 6.34 15.71 19.18
CA SER A 337 6.04 15.84 17.76
C SER A 337 6.23 17.28 17.26
N GLY A 338 6.00 17.51 15.95
CA GLY A 338 5.86 18.85 15.38
C GLY A 338 4.51 19.52 15.65
N LEU A 339 3.64 18.91 16.46
CA LEU A 339 2.29 19.39 16.79
C LEU A 339 2.23 20.05 18.17
N ARG A 340 1.11 20.70 18.49
CA ARG A 340 0.85 21.33 19.78
C ARG A 340 -0.58 21.09 20.26
N LEU A 341 -0.78 21.08 21.58
CA LEU A 341 -2.12 20.98 22.15
C LEU A 341 -2.90 22.27 21.83
N ALA A 342 -4.10 22.09 21.27
CA ALA A 342 -5.03 23.18 20.99
C ALA A 342 -5.43 23.92 22.28
N ARG A 343 -5.46 25.26 22.20
CA ARG A 343 -6.06 26.11 23.24
C ARG A 343 -7.52 26.36 22.86
N LEU A 344 -8.43 25.63 23.50
CA LEU A 344 -9.86 25.69 23.20
C LEU A 344 -10.40 27.12 23.29
N SER A 345 -11.31 27.45 22.37
CA SER A 345 -11.98 28.76 22.36
C SER A 345 -12.79 28.96 23.64
N ALA A 346 -12.99 30.22 24.05
CA ALA A 346 -13.82 30.53 25.20
C ALA A 346 -15.26 30.02 25.04
N THR A 347 -15.75 29.93 23.79
CA THR A 347 -17.08 29.39 23.47
C THR A 347 -17.14 27.89 23.70
N SER A 348 -16.18 27.13 23.17
CA SER A 348 -16.11 25.68 23.36
C SER A 348 -15.91 25.33 24.83
N ARG A 349 -15.01 26.05 25.52
CA ARG A 349 -14.79 25.87 26.96
C ARG A 349 -16.08 26.02 27.77
N ARG A 350 -16.86 27.10 27.55
CA ARG A 350 -18.15 27.29 28.23
C ARG A 350 -19.20 26.23 27.87
N ARG A 351 -19.17 25.70 26.64
CA ARG A 351 -20.07 24.60 26.24
C ARG A 351 -19.71 23.31 26.97
N LEU A 352 -18.41 22.97 27.04
CA LEU A 352 -17.89 21.81 27.75
C LEU A 352 -18.12 21.90 29.27
N GLU A 353 -17.91 23.09 29.87
CA GLU A 353 -18.16 23.33 31.31
C GLU A 353 -19.64 23.10 31.71
N ARG A 354 -20.58 23.28 30.78
CA ARG A 354 -22.01 22.98 31.00
C ARG A 354 -22.37 21.51 30.76
N LEU A 355 -21.58 20.82 29.94
CA LEU A 355 -21.81 19.42 29.56
C LEU A 355 -21.24 18.46 30.61
N LEU A 356 -20.03 18.76 31.10
CA LEU A 356 -19.28 17.87 31.97
C LEU A 356 -19.63 18.06 33.45
N PRO A 357 -19.47 17.01 34.29
CA PRO A 357 -19.66 17.12 35.73
C PRO A 357 -18.78 18.20 36.37
N GLU A 358 -19.21 18.78 37.49
CA GLU A 358 -18.52 19.90 38.16
C GLU A 358 -17.07 19.58 38.58
N PHE A 359 -16.75 18.30 38.82
CA PHE A 359 -15.40 17.85 39.15
C PHE A 359 -14.48 17.65 37.92
N ALA A 360 -15.03 17.67 36.70
CA ALA A 360 -14.25 17.51 35.49
C ALA A 360 -13.51 18.82 35.17
N THR A 361 -12.23 18.70 34.83
CA THR A 361 -11.44 19.86 34.41
C THR A 361 -11.56 20.04 32.90
N VAL A 362 -12.12 21.17 32.47
CA VAL A 362 -12.14 21.54 31.05
C VAL A 362 -10.77 22.08 30.64
N ALA A 363 -9.91 21.15 30.24
CA ALA A 363 -8.57 21.38 29.71
C ALA A 363 -8.37 20.59 28.40
N ASN A 364 -7.17 20.70 27.83
CA ASN A 364 -6.70 19.85 26.76
C ASN A 364 -5.40 19.18 27.23
N PRO A 365 -5.37 17.86 27.43
CA PRO A 365 -6.40 16.87 27.13
C PRO A 365 -7.72 17.03 27.91
N LEU A 366 -8.83 16.72 27.26
CA LEU A 366 -10.17 16.68 27.82
C LEU A 366 -10.48 15.27 28.34
N ASP A 367 -10.42 15.08 29.66
CA ASP A 367 -10.77 13.82 30.30
C ASP A 367 -12.29 13.77 30.58
N VAL A 368 -13.01 12.99 29.78
CA VAL A 368 -14.45 12.74 29.95
C VAL A 368 -14.73 11.61 30.95
N THR A 369 -13.67 11.02 31.51
CA THR A 369 -13.65 9.98 32.56
C THR A 369 -14.44 8.72 32.17
N ALA A 370 -14.56 7.79 33.13
CA ALA A 370 -15.47 6.64 33.01
C ALA A 370 -16.96 7.06 32.92
N GLY A 371 -17.30 8.34 33.11
CA GLY A 371 -18.67 8.86 32.96
C GLY A 371 -19.29 8.57 31.59
N VAL A 372 -18.48 8.45 30.53
CA VAL A 372 -18.93 8.04 29.18
C VAL A 372 -19.58 6.65 29.18
N ILE A 373 -19.20 5.75 30.10
CA ILE A 373 -19.82 4.42 30.23
C ILE A 373 -21.31 4.54 30.60
N ALA A 374 -21.66 5.54 31.42
CA ALA A 374 -23.04 5.79 31.84
C ALA A 374 -23.78 6.77 30.92
N SER A 375 -23.07 7.56 30.11
CA SER A 375 -23.64 8.58 29.22
C SER A 375 -22.79 8.77 27.96
N PRO A 376 -22.95 7.92 26.94
CA PRO A 376 -22.22 8.01 25.66
C PRO A 376 -22.38 9.36 24.96
N GLU A 377 -23.48 10.07 25.20
CA GLU A 377 -23.77 11.41 24.67
C GLU A 377 -22.71 12.45 25.10
N LEU A 378 -22.04 12.24 26.24
CA LEU A 378 -20.94 13.09 26.69
C LEU A 378 -19.77 13.07 25.70
N LEU A 379 -19.45 11.90 25.15
CA LEU A 379 -18.40 11.79 24.14
C LEU A 379 -18.83 12.44 22.82
N VAL A 380 -20.08 12.21 22.39
CA VAL A 380 -20.65 12.81 21.16
C VAL A 380 -20.56 14.32 21.20
N GLU A 381 -21.13 14.93 22.22
CA GLU A 381 -21.22 16.39 22.29
C GLU A 381 -19.84 17.00 22.53
N SER A 382 -18.95 16.34 23.27
CA SER A 382 -17.57 16.79 23.41
C SER A 382 -16.83 16.80 22.07
N LEU A 383 -16.93 15.71 21.30
CA LEU A 383 -16.30 15.63 19.97
C LEU A 383 -16.90 16.66 19.02
N ARG A 384 -18.21 16.85 19.00
CA ARG A 384 -18.88 17.86 18.17
C ARG A 384 -18.43 19.27 18.50
N ILE A 385 -18.33 19.62 19.80
CA ILE A 385 -17.83 20.92 20.23
C ILE A 385 -16.40 21.16 19.74
N LEU A 386 -15.53 20.13 19.82
CA LEU A 386 -14.14 20.24 19.38
C LEU A 386 -13.99 20.26 17.86
N ALA A 387 -14.85 19.54 17.14
CA ALA A 387 -14.91 19.56 15.68
C ALA A 387 -15.33 20.95 15.17
N GLU A 388 -16.23 21.64 15.88
CA GLU A 388 -16.65 23.01 15.58
C GLU A 388 -15.66 24.11 16.03
N ASP A 389 -14.64 23.78 16.83
CA ASP A 389 -13.69 24.77 17.38
C ASP A 389 -12.60 25.16 16.35
N ASP A 390 -12.59 26.42 15.93
CA ASP A 390 -11.59 26.97 15.00
C ASP A 390 -10.16 27.04 15.57
N GLN A 391 -9.99 26.81 16.88
CA GLN A 391 -8.70 26.68 17.56
C GLN A 391 -8.11 25.26 17.52
N CYS A 392 -8.81 24.33 16.88
CA CYS A 392 -8.45 22.92 16.76
C CYS A 392 -8.38 22.53 15.29
N ASP A 393 -7.24 21.96 14.87
CA ASP A 393 -6.99 21.50 13.50
C ASP A 393 -7.22 20.00 13.35
N GLY A 394 -7.13 19.23 14.44
CA GLY A 394 -7.35 17.78 14.44
C GLY A 394 -7.66 17.24 15.84
N ILE A 395 -8.31 16.08 15.90
CA ILE A 395 -8.78 15.47 17.15
C ILE A 395 -8.17 14.08 17.32
N LEU A 396 -7.57 13.84 18.48
CA LEU A 396 -7.19 12.51 18.94
C LEU A 396 -8.20 12.02 19.99
N VAL A 397 -8.87 10.91 19.71
CA VAL A 397 -9.70 10.19 20.67
C VAL A 397 -8.89 9.06 21.29
N SER A 398 -8.57 9.16 22.58
CA SER A 398 -7.79 8.16 23.31
C SER A 398 -8.69 7.29 24.18
N LEU A 399 -8.93 6.07 23.71
CA LEU A 399 -9.75 5.05 24.35
C LEU A 399 -8.86 4.03 25.07
N CYS A 400 -9.14 3.76 26.35
CA CYS A 400 -8.62 2.58 27.04
C CYS A 400 -9.53 1.37 26.83
N VAL A 401 -9.24 0.25 27.49
CA VAL A 401 -9.97 -1.02 27.37
C VAL A 401 -11.49 -0.82 27.38
N LEU A 402 -12.15 -1.21 26.29
CA LEU A 402 -13.61 -1.24 26.11
C LEU A 402 -14.06 -2.67 25.81
N GLY A 403 -15.24 -3.04 26.29
CA GLY A 403 -15.98 -4.21 25.79
C GLY A 403 -16.62 -3.91 24.44
N ALA A 404 -17.14 -4.95 23.79
CA ALA A 404 -17.71 -4.85 22.44
C ALA A 404 -18.82 -3.80 22.33
N GLU A 405 -19.81 -3.82 23.23
CA GLU A 405 -20.94 -2.88 23.22
C GLU A 405 -20.49 -1.42 23.37
N GLN A 406 -19.59 -1.14 24.32
CA GLN A 406 -19.07 0.22 24.51
C GLN A 406 -18.23 0.68 23.33
N ALA A 407 -17.47 -0.23 22.72
CA ALA A 407 -16.66 0.08 21.56
C ALA A 407 -17.52 0.35 20.31
N ASP A 408 -18.59 -0.42 20.10
CA ASP A 408 -19.54 -0.19 19.02
C ASP A 408 -20.25 1.15 19.15
N ALA A 409 -20.72 1.49 20.37
CA ALA A 409 -21.28 2.80 20.65
C ALA A 409 -20.24 3.91 20.40
N ALA A 410 -19.01 3.77 20.91
CA ALA A 410 -17.95 4.75 20.68
C ALA A 410 -17.65 4.93 19.18
N ALA A 411 -17.66 3.86 18.39
CA ALA A 411 -17.45 3.92 16.94
C ALA A 411 -18.53 4.78 16.26
N GLU A 412 -19.81 4.55 16.57
CA GLU A 412 -20.92 5.33 16.01
C GLU A 412 -20.80 6.81 16.31
N VAL A 413 -20.45 7.12 17.56
CA VAL A 413 -20.24 8.48 18.03
C VAL A 413 -19.07 9.17 17.30
N ILE A 414 -17.93 8.48 17.17
CA ILE A 414 -16.75 9.01 16.51
C ILE A 414 -17.01 9.23 15.01
N ILE A 415 -17.68 8.28 14.35
CA ILE A 415 -18.05 8.39 12.93
C ILE A 415 -19.01 9.57 12.71
N ALA A 416 -20.01 9.74 13.58
CA ALA A 416 -20.96 10.85 13.46
C ALA A 416 -20.31 12.23 13.72
N ALA A 417 -19.23 12.27 14.50
CA ALA A 417 -18.49 13.50 14.79
C ALA A 417 -17.38 13.78 13.77
N ALA A 418 -16.93 12.77 13.02
CA ALA A 418 -15.96 12.94 11.96
C ALA A 418 -16.58 13.75 10.81
N GLY A 419 -15.94 14.87 10.48
CA GLY A 419 -16.32 15.74 9.37
C GLY A 419 -15.06 16.16 8.63
N ASP A 420 -14.99 17.41 8.19
CA ASP A 420 -13.80 17.93 7.48
C ASP A 420 -12.53 17.96 8.34
N LYS A 421 -12.69 17.97 9.67
CA LYS A 421 -11.57 17.97 10.62
C LYS A 421 -11.08 16.53 10.85
N PRO A 422 -9.77 16.25 10.67
CA PRO A 422 -9.22 14.92 10.93
C PRO A 422 -9.50 14.45 12.35
N VAL A 423 -10.07 13.25 12.46
CA VAL A 423 -10.25 12.53 13.73
C VAL A 423 -9.49 11.22 13.64
N VAL A 424 -8.66 10.94 14.63
CA VAL A 424 -7.95 9.66 14.76
C VAL A 424 -8.19 9.07 16.14
N VAL A 425 -8.10 7.75 16.24
CA VAL A 425 -8.36 7.03 17.48
C VAL A 425 -7.11 6.30 17.93
N SER A 426 -6.67 6.54 19.16
CA SER A 426 -5.75 5.62 19.82
C SER A 426 -6.53 4.72 20.78
N ARG A 427 -6.27 3.41 20.69
CA ARG A 427 -6.93 2.39 21.48
C ARG A 427 -5.88 1.57 22.21
N THR A 428 -5.84 1.71 23.53
CA THR A 428 -5.04 0.85 24.41
C THR A 428 -5.90 -0.29 24.95
N GLY A 429 -6.00 -1.39 24.19
CA GLY A 429 -6.70 -2.61 24.57
C GLY A 429 -6.66 -3.67 23.48
N ALA A 430 -6.81 -4.95 23.83
CA ALA A 430 -6.73 -6.07 22.88
C ALA A 430 -7.92 -6.10 21.91
N ASP A 431 -7.67 -6.29 20.61
CA ASP A 431 -8.71 -6.31 19.57
C ASP A 431 -9.78 -7.39 19.81
N THR A 432 -9.44 -8.50 20.47
CA THR A 432 -10.39 -9.57 20.84
C THR A 432 -11.53 -9.12 21.76
N LEU A 433 -11.37 -8.01 22.50
CA LEU A 433 -12.42 -7.47 23.36
C LEU A 433 -13.45 -6.62 22.60
N SER A 434 -13.06 -6.07 21.45
CA SER A 434 -13.96 -5.34 20.55
C SER A 434 -13.48 -5.47 19.10
N PRO A 435 -13.77 -6.61 18.45
CA PRO A 435 -13.24 -6.94 17.13
C PRO A 435 -13.79 -6.04 16.02
N THR A 436 -14.90 -5.35 16.26
CA THR A 436 -15.60 -4.50 15.29
C THR A 436 -15.13 -3.05 15.27
N LEU A 437 -14.49 -2.55 16.34
CA LEU A 437 -14.14 -1.14 16.49
C LEU A 437 -13.22 -0.65 15.36
N ARG A 438 -12.08 -1.33 15.17
CA ARG A 438 -11.10 -0.97 14.15
C ARG A 438 -11.71 -1.07 12.74
N PRO A 439 -12.31 -2.20 12.32
CA PRO A 439 -12.94 -2.30 11.01
C PRO A 439 -13.97 -1.19 10.73
N ARG A 440 -14.87 -0.90 11.67
CA ARG A 440 -15.92 0.13 11.49
C ARG A 440 -15.34 1.53 11.31
N LEU A 441 -14.33 1.88 12.11
CA LEU A 441 -13.68 3.19 12.02
C LEU A 441 -12.85 3.31 10.74
N SER A 442 -12.09 2.27 10.38
CA SER A 442 -11.31 2.25 9.14
C SER A 442 -12.20 2.31 7.91
N ASP A 443 -13.36 1.63 7.90
CA ASP A 443 -14.35 1.72 6.82
C ASP A 443 -14.96 3.13 6.68
N ALA A 444 -14.85 3.97 7.71
CA ALA A 444 -15.26 5.37 7.71
C ALA A 444 -14.06 6.34 7.48
N GLY A 445 -12.89 5.83 7.09
CA GLY A 445 -11.68 6.64 6.85
C GLY A 445 -10.96 7.13 8.12
N ILE A 446 -11.33 6.60 9.30
CA ILE A 446 -10.74 7.01 10.59
C ILE A 446 -9.62 6.06 10.98
N GLY A 447 -8.39 6.59 11.10
CA GLY A 447 -7.22 5.83 11.53
C GLY A 447 -7.31 5.35 12.98
N VAL A 448 -6.99 4.07 13.22
CA VAL A 448 -7.01 3.44 14.55
C VAL A 448 -5.64 2.89 14.92
N PHE A 449 -5.10 3.38 16.02
CA PHE A 449 -3.72 3.18 16.46
C PHE A 449 -3.65 2.47 17.81
N GLY A 450 -2.61 1.68 18.04
CA GLY A 450 -2.41 1.01 19.34
C GLY A 450 -1.97 1.94 20.47
N THR A 451 -1.42 3.11 20.13
CA THR A 451 -0.89 4.08 21.09
C THR A 451 -1.18 5.52 20.66
N PRO A 452 -1.27 6.47 21.61
CA PRO A 452 -1.33 7.90 21.29
C PRO A 452 -0.12 8.36 20.47
N ASP A 453 1.06 7.83 20.76
CA ASP A 453 2.30 8.14 20.02
C ASP A 453 2.20 7.82 18.53
N ALA A 454 1.64 6.66 18.18
CA ALA A 454 1.40 6.28 16.80
C ALA A 454 0.36 7.17 16.09
N ALA A 455 -0.71 7.54 16.78
CA ALA A 455 -1.71 8.44 16.23
C ALA A 455 -1.13 9.84 15.97
N ILE A 456 -0.40 10.40 16.93
CA ILE A 456 0.22 11.73 16.80
C ILE A 456 1.30 11.75 15.72
N ALA A 457 2.18 10.75 15.67
CA ALA A 457 3.20 10.66 14.63
C ALA A 457 2.57 10.60 13.24
N THR A 458 1.43 9.89 13.10
CA THR A 458 0.70 9.79 11.84
C THR A 458 0.03 11.10 11.45
N LEU A 459 -0.59 11.81 12.40
CA LEU A 459 -1.13 13.15 12.16
C LEU A 459 -0.05 14.15 11.73
N ASP A 460 1.14 14.09 12.34
CA ASP A 460 2.26 14.96 11.98
C ASP A 460 2.81 14.63 10.58
N ALA A 461 2.85 13.35 10.21
CA ALA A 461 3.24 12.91 8.87
C ALA A 461 2.25 13.41 7.79
N TRP A 462 0.95 13.42 8.08
CA TRP A 462 -0.11 13.84 7.15
C TRP A 462 -0.53 15.31 7.31
N ARG A 463 0.35 16.16 7.82
CA ARG A 463 0.12 17.61 7.91
C ARG A 463 0.24 18.29 6.54
N SER A 464 -0.77 19.09 6.21
CA SER A 464 -0.88 19.79 4.93
C SER A 464 0.34 20.67 4.62
N GLU A 465 0.98 21.31 5.61
CA GLU A 465 2.22 22.08 5.41
C GLU A 465 3.36 21.21 4.87
N ARG A 466 3.54 19.99 5.40
CA ARG A 466 4.55 19.04 4.89
C ARG A 466 4.23 18.55 3.48
N ILE A 467 2.96 18.61 3.11
CA ILE A 467 2.45 18.26 1.77
C ILE A 467 2.43 19.49 0.85
N ARG A 468 2.55 20.73 1.37
CA ARG A 468 2.40 21.99 0.60
C ARG A 468 3.62 22.91 0.63
N GLU A 469 4.70 22.61 1.34
CA GLU A 469 6.02 23.26 1.19
C GLU A 469 6.66 22.98 -0.20
N ARG A 470 5.82 22.79 -1.22
CA ARG A 470 6.07 22.38 -2.61
C ARG A 470 6.18 23.56 -3.58
N ASP A 471 5.89 24.79 -3.13
CA ASP A 471 6.01 26.05 -3.89
C ASP A 471 7.05 26.98 -3.24
#